data_AF-A0A946UY23-F1
#
_entry.id   AF-A0A946UY23-F1
#
_cell.length_a   1.000
_cell.length_b   1.000
_cell.length_c   1.000
_cell.angle_alpha   90.00
_cell.angle_beta   90.00
_cell.angle_gamma   90.00
#
_symmetry.space_group_name_H-M   'P 1'
#
loop_
_entity.id
_entity.type
_entity.pdbx_description
1 polymer ?
#
loop_
_entity_poly.entity_id
_entity_poly.type
_entity_poly.pdbx_seq_one_letter_code
_entity_poly.pdbx_strand_id
1 'polypeptide(L)' 'MLSACAAGPSMQQLETTAMLTGDWSAVEKRERSLERRAQRRGKTCPQDLVSLCDGSFGEKRCSCVSHETLSRVLHGY' A
#
# COMPACT_ATOMS: atom_id res chain seq x y z
N MET A 1 -18.14 -12.93 -15.29
CA MET A 1 -16.75 -12.97 -15.82
C MET A 1 -15.80 -12.65 -14.67
N LEU A 2 -15.04 -13.63 -14.19
CA LEU A 2 -14.00 -13.41 -13.17
C LEU A 2 -12.79 -12.80 -13.89
N SER A 3 -12.49 -11.53 -13.63
CA SER A 3 -11.31 -10.86 -14.18
C SER A 3 -10.09 -11.29 -13.37
N ALA A 4 -9.25 -12.15 -13.95
CA ALA A 4 -7.95 -12.48 -13.38
C ALA A 4 -6.99 -11.31 -13.66
N CYS A 5 -6.72 -10.49 -12.64
CA CYS A 5 -5.68 -9.49 -12.73
C CYS A 5 -4.32 -10.19 -12.76
N ALA A 6 -3.77 -10.41 -13.95
CA ALA A 6 -2.39 -10.85 -14.09
C ALA A 6 -1.48 -9.83 -13.39
N ALA A 7 -0.55 -10.31 -12.56
CA ALA A 7 0.46 -9.44 -11.97
C ALA A 7 1.25 -8.79 -13.12
N GLY A 8 1.26 -7.45 -13.15
CA GLY A 8 2.05 -6.72 -14.13
C GLY A 8 3.54 -7.06 -14.04
N PRO A 9 4.33 -6.67 -15.05
CA PRO A 9 5.75 -7.01 -15.14
C PRO A 9 6.54 -6.63 -13.88
N SER A 10 7.55 -7.44 -13.56
CA SER A 10 8.45 -7.20 -12.45
C SER A 10 9.38 -6.01 -12.72
N MET A 11 10.01 -5.46 -11.68
CA MET A 11 10.99 -4.37 -11.83
C MET A 11 12.11 -4.74 -12.79
N GLN A 12 12.69 -5.92 -12.61
CA GLN A 12 13.78 -6.42 -13.44
C GLN A 12 13.39 -6.55 -14.92
N GLN A 13 12.15 -6.96 -15.20
CA GLN A 13 11.64 -7.03 -16.58
C GLN A 13 11.52 -5.64 -17.20
N LEU A 14 11.03 -4.66 -16.44
CA LEU A 14 10.92 -3.28 -16.92
C LEU A 14 12.29 -2.66 -17.20
N GLU A 15 13.27 -2.88 -16.33
CA GLU A 15 14.66 -2.41 -16.52
C GLU A 15 15.30 -3.07 -17.73
N THR A 16 15.12 -4.39 -17.90
CA THR A 16 15.63 -5.12 -19.07
C THR A 16 15.03 -4.55 -20.37
N THR A 17 13.72 -4.31 -20.40
CA THR A 17 13.08 -3.65 -21.55
C THR A 17 13.63 -2.26 -21.78
N ALA A 18 13.78 -1.44 -20.73
CA ALA A 18 14.33 -0.09 -20.85
C ALA A 18 15.77 -0.06 -21.36
N MET A 19 16.60 -1.04 -20.99
CA MET A 19 17.95 -1.19 -21.54
C MET A 19 17.93 -1.50 -23.04
N LEU A 20 16.95 -2.26 -23.51
CA LEU A 20 16.81 -2.65 -24.91
C LEU A 20 16.18 -1.54 -25.77
N THR A 21 15.20 -0.81 -25.23
CA THR A 21 14.43 0.20 -25.97
C THR A 21 14.93 1.63 -25.76
N GLY A 22 15.70 1.87 -24.71
CA GLY A 22 16.08 3.20 -24.24
C GLY A 22 14.96 3.96 -23.49
N ASP A 23 13.75 3.39 -23.39
CA ASP A 23 12.61 4.03 -22.71
C ASP A 23 12.50 3.59 -21.25
N TRP A 24 12.79 4.53 -20.34
CA TRP A 24 12.76 4.32 -18.89
C TRP A 24 11.45 4.71 -18.21
N SER A 25 10.46 5.21 -18.96
CA SER A 25 9.23 5.77 -18.41
C SER A 25 8.44 4.76 -17.53
N ALA A 26 8.44 3.49 -17.92
CA ALA A 26 7.75 2.43 -17.19
C ALA A 26 8.45 2.10 -15.85
N VAL A 27 9.78 2.13 -15.82
CA VAL A 27 10.60 1.91 -14.61
C VAL A 27 10.34 3.05 -13.62
N GLU A 28 10.44 4.31 -14.08
CA GLU A 28 10.20 5.49 -13.24
C GLU A 28 8.78 5.51 -12.65
N LYS A 29 7.78 5.16 -13.46
CA LYS A 29 6.39 5.08 -13.00
C LYS A 29 6.23 4.02 -11.91
N ARG A 30 6.94 2.90 -12.02
CA ARG A 30 6.90 1.81 -11.05
C ARG A 30 7.59 2.20 -9.75
N GLU A 31 8.77 2.82 -9.82
CA GLU A 31 9.48 3.38 -8.67
C GLU A 31 8.63 4.39 -7.90
N ARG A 32 8.07 5.39 -8.60
CA ARG A 32 7.16 6.37 -7.98
C ARG A 32 5.96 5.72 -7.30
N SER A 33 5.45 4.62 -7.87
CA SER A 33 4.35 3.86 -7.27
C SER A 33 4.79 3.12 -6.01
N LEU A 34 6.00 2.57 -5.99
CA LEU A 34 6.60 1.94 -4.83
C LEU A 34 6.88 2.96 -3.73
N GLU A 35 7.47 4.10 -4.04
CA GLU A 35 7.68 5.21 -3.11
C GLU A 35 6.38 5.68 -2.48
N ARG A 36 5.32 5.90 -3.28
CA ARG A 36 4.00 6.28 -2.75
C ARG A 36 3.44 5.22 -1.81
N ARG A 37 3.63 3.93 -2.12
CA ARG A 37 3.22 2.84 -1.24
C ARG A 37 4.07 2.82 0.02
N ALA A 38 5.37 3.05 -0.08
CA ALA A 38 6.28 3.15 1.05
C ALA A 38 5.91 4.33 1.95
N GLN A 39 5.61 5.51 1.40
CA GLN A 39 5.12 6.67 2.15
C GLN A 39 3.78 6.38 2.85
N ARG A 40 2.87 5.66 2.19
CA ARG A 40 1.61 5.22 2.83
C ARG A 40 1.85 4.21 3.95
N ARG A 41 2.78 3.28 3.77
CA ARG A 41 3.18 2.28 4.79
C ARG A 41 3.98 2.89 5.94
N GLY A 42 4.80 3.91 5.64
CA GLY A 42 5.63 4.65 6.57
C GLY A 42 4.87 5.70 7.39
N LYS A 43 3.56 5.87 7.15
CA LYS A 43 2.64 6.39 8.18
C LYS A 43 2.44 5.33 9.25
N THR A 44 3.53 4.94 9.91
CA THR A 44 3.46 4.29 11.21
C THR A 44 2.79 5.31 12.13
N CYS A 45 1.83 4.85 12.92
CA CYS A 45 1.20 5.72 13.89
C CYS A 45 2.27 6.29 14.83
N PRO A 46 2.12 7.56 15.28
CA PRO A 46 2.96 8.11 16.33
C PRO A 46 3.12 7.13 17.50
N GLN A 47 4.21 7.24 18.26
CA GLN A 47 4.37 6.46 19.49
C GLN A 47 3.09 6.56 20.34
N ASP A 48 2.69 5.43 20.95
CA ASP A 48 1.48 5.25 21.75
C ASP A 48 0.14 5.18 20.99
N LEU A 49 0.17 5.22 19.65
CA LEU A 49 -1.00 5.01 18.79
C LEU A 49 -0.88 3.71 17.98
N VAL A 50 -2.01 3.04 17.77
CA VAL A 50 -2.14 1.79 17.01
C VAL A 50 -2.95 2.00 15.74
N SER A 51 -2.57 1.33 14.66
CA SER A 51 -3.31 1.41 13.39
C SER A 51 -4.52 0.49 13.44
N LEU A 52 -5.71 1.06 13.51
CA LEU A 52 -6.99 0.36 13.35
C LEU A 52 -7.44 0.47 11.90
N CYS A 53 -7.57 -0.66 11.22
CA CYS A 53 -8.02 -0.72 9.83
C CYS A 53 -9.41 -1.32 9.76
N ASP A 54 -10.36 -0.56 9.22
CA ASP A 54 -11.67 -1.07 8.88
C ASP A 54 -11.59 -1.77 7.51
N GLY A 55 -12.10 -3.00 7.46
CA GLY A 55 -12.12 -3.86 6.27
C GLY A 55 -13.51 -3.95 5.63
N SER A 56 -14.51 -3.24 6.15
CA SER A 56 -15.84 -3.21 5.58
C SER A 56 -15.85 -2.37 4.29
N PHE A 57 -16.37 -2.92 3.20
CA PHE A 57 -16.60 -2.26 1.89
C PHE A 57 -15.40 -2.08 0.93
N GLY A 58 -14.50 -3.07 0.85
CA GLY A 58 -13.58 -3.20 -0.30
C GLY A 58 -12.44 -2.17 -0.37
N GLU A 59 -12.46 -1.15 0.50
CA GLU A 59 -11.37 -0.20 0.71
C GLU A 59 -10.90 -0.31 2.17
N LYS A 60 -9.64 -0.70 2.39
CA LYS A 60 -9.07 -0.73 3.74
C LYS A 60 -8.79 0.70 4.20
N ARG A 61 -9.60 1.22 5.11
CA ARG A 61 -9.37 2.54 5.72
C ARG A 61 -8.71 2.36 7.08
N CYS A 62 -7.44 2.74 7.17
CA CYS A 62 -6.66 2.68 8.40
C CYS A 62 -6.58 4.05 9.07
N SER A 63 -6.83 4.09 10.37
CA SER A 63 -6.70 5.28 11.21
C SER A 63 -5.83 4.96 12.43
N CYS A 64 -5.03 5.93 12.87
CA CYS A 64 -4.28 5.81 14.11
C CYS A 64 -5.19 6.14 15.29
N VAL A 65 -5.34 5.20 16.22
CA VAL A 65 -6.18 5.33 17.41
C VAL A 65 -5.37 5.03 18.66
N SER A 66 -5.82 5.52 19.82
CA SER A 66 -5.20 5.17 21.10
C SER A 66 -5.51 3.72 21.50
N HIS A 67 -4.72 3.14 22.39
CA HIS A 67 -5.01 1.84 22.99
C HIS A 67 -6.38 1.80 23.70
N GLU A 68 -6.79 2.90 24.33
CA GLU A 68 -8.11 3.01 24.97
C GLU A 68 -9.24 2.95 23.94
N THR A 69 -9.09 3.68 22.83
CA THR A 69 -10.05 3.66 21.72
C THR A 69 -10.15 2.25 21.10
N LEU A 70 -9.01 1.57 20.93
CA LEU A 70 -9.00 0.18 20.45
C LEU A 70 -9.76 -0.75 21.41
N SER A 71 -9.52 -0.61 22.72
CA SER A 71 -10.22 -1.41 23.74
C SER A 71 -11.73 -1.21 23.68
N ARG A 72 -12.21 0.03 23.50
CA ARG A 72 -13.66 0.30 23.39
C ARG A 72 -14.27 -0.32 22.14
N VAL A 73 -13.59 -0.26 21.00
CA VAL A 73 -14.07 -0.87 19.75
C VAL A 73 -14.10 -2.40 19.84
N LEU A 74 -13.10 -3.02 20.48
CA LEU A 74 -13.03 -4.48 20.63
C LEU A 74 -14.00 -5.02 21.69
N HIS A 75 -14.24 -4.27 22.77
CA HIS A 75 -15.02 -4.73 23.91
C HIS A 75 -16.45 -4.19 23.99
N GLY A 76 -16.84 -3.27 23.09
CA GLY A 76 -18.25 -2.90 22.88
C GLY A 76 -18.96 -2.37 24.13
N TYR A 77 -18.51 -1.23 24.64
CA TYR A 77 -19.25 -0.42 25.62
C TYR A 77 -19.81 0.84 24.97
#